data_AF-A0A8J3SUX4-F1
#
_entry.id   AF-A0A8J3SUX4-F1
#
_cell.length_a   1.000
_cell.length_b   1.000
_cell.length_c   1.000
_cell.angle_alpha   90.00
_cell.angle_beta   90.00
_cell.angle_gamma   90.00
#
_symmetry.space_group_name_H-M   'P 1'
#
loop_
_entity.id
_entity.type
_entity.pdbx_description
1 polymer ?
#
loop_
_entity_poly.entity_id
_entity_poly.type
_entity_poly.pdbx_seq_one_letter_code
_entity_poly.pdbx_strand_id
1 'polypeptide(L)'
;MRILLIGASGMIGSRIAAEAGERGHEVTGATRSGAGGTRVADAADAPAVAALAAGHDAVILAIAPPRDGSEPSGRLLAAGRGVLEGMREAGVRRLVIVGGAGSLEAAPGVRLVDTPGFPDLYRAEALSQAALLDFVREQAGDLDWTYVSPPAEILPGERTGDYRLGGDRLLTDAGGGSAISAEDYAVALVDELETGRSTGRRITVARADLASNKALVEEFCRAFYNDKDFDRARTLLTDDFANHHPGAGTGPEATVKSFREQAADRFPAFRLEIRRLVAEEDHVWTYGLVTLGPDLPASVSVDIWRIDRGRIAEHWDVGQQVAQDTVLL
;
A
#
# COMPACT_ATOMS: atom_id res chain seq x y z
N MET A 1 -2.32 2.61 -23.62
CA MET A 1 -3.75 3.04 -23.59
C MET A 1 -3.81 4.52 -23.88
N ARG A 2 -4.95 5.03 -24.36
CA ARG A 2 -5.29 6.45 -24.44
C ARG A 2 -6.04 6.86 -23.18
N ILE A 3 -5.50 7.81 -22.43
CA ILE A 3 -5.99 8.20 -21.10
C ILE A 3 -6.39 9.67 -21.12
N LEU A 4 -7.64 9.97 -20.74
CA LEU A 4 -8.04 11.33 -20.41
C LEU A 4 -7.75 11.58 -18.93
N LEU A 5 -6.86 12.53 -18.62
CA LEU A 5 -6.50 12.89 -17.25
C LEU A 5 -7.02 14.29 -16.91
N ILE A 6 -8.08 14.35 -16.11
CA ILE A 6 -8.66 15.60 -15.62
C ILE A 6 -7.96 15.99 -14.32
N GLY A 7 -7.44 17.22 -14.24
CA GLY A 7 -6.59 17.67 -13.13
C GLY A 7 -5.09 17.45 -13.37
N ALA A 8 -4.67 17.29 -14.62
CA ALA A 8 -3.30 16.95 -15.01
C ALA A 8 -2.21 17.95 -14.55
N SER A 9 -2.55 19.22 -14.25
CA SER A 9 -1.56 20.20 -13.78
C SER A 9 -1.35 20.21 -12.26
N GLY A 10 -2.12 19.42 -11.51
CA GLY A 10 -1.97 19.32 -10.05
C GLY A 10 -0.70 18.59 -9.63
N MET A 11 -0.36 18.64 -8.34
CA MET A 11 0.81 17.96 -7.78
C MET A 11 0.79 16.46 -8.06
N ILE A 12 -0.34 15.79 -7.82
CA ILE A 12 -0.53 14.36 -8.10
C ILE A 12 -0.77 14.13 -9.59
N GLY A 13 -1.64 14.92 -10.23
CA GLY A 13 -1.98 14.76 -11.65
C GLY A 13 -0.76 14.80 -12.57
N SER A 14 0.18 15.71 -12.35
CA SER A 14 1.38 15.82 -13.20
C SER A 14 2.29 14.59 -13.10
N ARG A 15 2.33 13.93 -11.92
CA ARG A 15 3.08 12.68 -11.71
C ARG A 15 2.40 11.48 -12.34
N ILE A 16 1.07 11.40 -12.26
CA ILE A 16 0.29 10.39 -12.99
C ILE A 16 0.52 10.51 -14.50
N ALA A 17 0.52 11.74 -15.03
CA ALA A 17 0.80 11.98 -16.44
C ALA A 17 2.21 11.53 -16.85
N ALA A 18 3.21 11.84 -16.02
CA ALA A 18 4.60 11.42 -16.24
C ALA A 18 4.75 9.90 -16.21
N GLU A 19 4.26 9.24 -15.15
CA GLU A 19 4.32 7.78 -14.99
C GLU A 19 3.64 7.05 -16.15
N ALA A 20 2.41 7.45 -16.50
CA ALA A 20 1.70 6.84 -17.62
C ALA A 20 2.42 7.09 -18.96
N GLY A 21 3.00 8.27 -19.16
CA GLY A 21 3.80 8.58 -20.35
C GLY A 21 5.06 7.72 -20.46
N GLU A 22 5.79 7.53 -19.36
CA GLU A 22 6.99 6.67 -19.30
C GLU A 22 6.67 5.21 -19.65
N ARG A 23 5.48 4.74 -19.29
CA ARG A 23 4.98 3.39 -19.64
C ARG A 23 4.38 3.29 -21.06
N GLY A 24 4.45 4.38 -21.84
CA GLY A 24 4.00 4.40 -23.24
C GLY A 24 2.50 4.60 -23.44
N HIS A 25 1.77 5.09 -22.43
CA HIS A 25 0.39 5.52 -22.61
C HIS A 25 0.32 6.91 -23.26
N GLU A 26 -0.73 7.14 -24.05
CA GLU A 26 -1.04 8.43 -24.64
C GLU A 26 -1.94 9.20 -23.67
N VAL A 27 -1.42 10.26 -23.05
CA VAL A 27 -2.14 11.04 -22.03
C VAL A 27 -2.66 12.35 -22.62
N THR A 28 -3.99 12.50 -22.66
CA THR A 28 -4.65 13.79 -22.89
C THR A 28 -4.93 14.43 -21.54
N GLY A 29 -4.09 15.39 -21.13
CA GLY A 29 -4.32 16.16 -19.92
C GLY A 29 -5.37 17.26 -20.11
N ALA A 30 -6.25 17.46 -19.13
CA ALA A 30 -7.28 18.50 -19.12
C ALA A 30 -7.34 19.27 -17.80
N THR A 31 -7.53 20.59 -17.88
CA THR A 31 -7.71 21.48 -16.73
C THR A 31 -8.69 22.62 -17.08
N ARG A 32 -9.23 23.32 -16.07
CA ARG A 32 -10.16 24.44 -16.31
C ARG A 32 -9.54 25.60 -17.08
N SER A 33 -8.22 25.82 -16.97
CA SER A 33 -7.51 26.94 -17.60
C SER A 33 -6.70 26.55 -18.83
N GLY A 34 -6.55 25.24 -19.12
CA GLY A 34 -5.62 24.76 -20.14
C GLY A 34 -4.14 24.98 -19.79
N ALA A 35 -3.83 25.18 -18.50
CA ALA A 35 -2.47 25.42 -18.04
C ALA A 35 -1.53 24.26 -18.42
N GLY A 36 -0.26 24.58 -18.69
CA GLY A 36 0.76 23.57 -18.97
C GLY A 36 0.54 22.77 -20.26
N GLY A 37 -0.15 23.33 -21.26
CA GLY A 37 -0.43 22.66 -22.53
C GLY A 37 -1.57 21.64 -22.47
N THR A 38 -2.35 21.65 -21.38
CA THR A 38 -3.54 20.80 -21.24
C THR A 38 -4.71 21.34 -22.05
N ARG A 39 -5.68 20.47 -22.35
CA ARG A 39 -6.97 20.88 -22.92
C ARG A 39 -7.77 21.67 -21.88
N VAL A 40 -8.56 22.63 -22.35
CA VAL A 40 -9.49 23.38 -21.50
C VAL A 40 -10.76 22.55 -21.33
N ALA A 41 -11.09 22.18 -20.09
CA ALA A 41 -12.38 21.57 -19.75
C ALA A 41 -12.74 21.79 -18.29
N ASP A 42 -14.04 21.96 -18.03
CA ASP A 42 -14.62 21.83 -16.70
C ASP A 42 -15.11 20.40 -16.52
N ALA A 43 -14.71 19.76 -15.42
CA ALA A 43 -15.13 18.40 -15.09
C ALA A 43 -16.64 18.31 -14.82
N ALA A 44 -17.28 19.42 -14.46
CA ALA A 44 -18.73 19.49 -14.25
C ALA A 44 -19.53 19.63 -15.56
N ASP A 45 -18.87 19.87 -16.69
CA ASP A 45 -19.50 19.97 -18.02
C ASP A 45 -19.43 18.61 -18.72
N ALA A 46 -20.51 17.81 -18.59
CA ALA A 46 -20.58 16.47 -19.15
C ALA A 46 -20.36 16.42 -20.68
N PRO A 47 -21.00 17.29 -21.51
CA PRO A 47 -20.70 17.36 -22.94
C PRO A 47 -19.21 17.65 -23.25
N ALA A 48 -18.57 18.55 -22.50
CA ALA A 48 -17.15 18.83 -22.70
C ALA A 48 -16.27 17.62 -22.32
N VAL A 49 -16.61 16.93 -21.23
CA VAL A 49 -15.94 15.68 -20.84
C VAL A 49 -16.15 14.60 -21.91
N ALA A 50 -17.37 14.41 -22.42
CA ALA A 50 -17.69 13.43 -23.45
C ALA A 50 -16.88 13.66 -24.73
N ALA A 51 -16.82 14.91 -25.19
CA ALA A 51 -16.07 15.30 -26.39
C ALA A 51 -14.56 15.01 -26.24
N LEU A 52 -14.00 15.21 -25.05
CA LEU A 52 -12.60 14.88 -24.78
C LEU A 52 -12.38 13.39 -24.57
N ALA A 53 -13.29 12.69 -23.91
CA ALA A 53 -13.18 11.27 -23.60
C ALA A 53 -13.39 10.38 -24.83
N ALA A 54 -14.04 10.89 -25.88
CA ALA A 54 -14.25 10.16 -27.13
C ALA A 54 -12.95 9.54 -27.66
N GLY A 55 -12.95 8.22 -27.84
CA GLY A 55 -11.79 7.48 -28.30
C GLY A 55 -10.72 7.22 -27.24
N HIS A 56 -10.91 7.57 -25.97
CA HIS A 56 -10.02 7.14 -24.90
C HIS A 56 -10.42 5.77 -24.34
N ASP A 57 -9.45 5.06 -23.77
CA ASP A 57 -9.68 3.75 -23.15
C ASP A 57 -10.07 3.91 -21.66
N ALA A 58 -9.63 4.99 -21.02
CA ALA A 58 -9.89 5.27 -19.62
C ALA A 58 -9.89 6.77 -19.29
N VAL A 59 -10.55 7.11 -18.18
CA VAL A 59 -10.55 8.45 -17.58
C VAL A 59 -9.95 8.40 -16.18
N ILE A 60 -9.08 9.36 -15.86
CA ILE A 60 -8.58 9.60 -14.51
C ILE A 60 -9.09 10.95 -14.01
N LEU A 61 -9.68 10.95 -12.82
CA LEU A 61 -10.12 12.15 -12.12
C LEU A 61 -9.15 12.48 -10.98
N ALA A 62 -8.28 13.48 -11.19
CA ALA A 62 -7.23 13.90 -10.26
C ALA A 62 -7.41 15.35 -9.78
N ILE A 63 -8.63 15.72 -9.38
CA ILE A 63 -8.95 17.05 -8.87
C ILE A 63 -8.93 17.07 -7.34
N ALA A 64 -8.30 18.10 -6.78
CA ALA A 64 -8.29 18.34 -5.34
C ALA A 64 -9.23 19.50 -4.99
N PRO A 65 -10.04 19.38 -3.92
CA PRO A 65 -10.69 20.53 -3.29
C PRO A 65 -9.68 21.64 -2.95
N PRO A 66 -10.04 22.93 -3.16
CA PRO A 66 -9.20 24.02 -2.68
C PRO A 66 -9.11 24.02 -1.15
N ARG A 67 -7.94 24.41 -0.64
CA ARG A 67 -7.65 24.59 0.80
C ARG A 67 -7.71 26.06 1.21
N ASP A 68 -8.69 26.78 0.68
CA ASP A 68 -8.85 28.24 0.84
C ASP A 68 -9.99 28.63 1.80
N GLY A 69 -10.58 27.64 2.49
CA GLY A 69 -11.72 27.83 3.39
C GLY A 69 -13.08 27.89 2.69
N SER A 70 -13.14 27.75 1.36
CA SER A 70 -14.41 27.58 0.65
C SER A 70 -15.01 26.19 0.92
N GLU A 71 -16.35 26.09 0.91
CA GLU A 71 -17.06 24.81 0.97
C GLU A 71 -16.92 24.13 -0.40
N PRO A 72 -16.17 23.02 -0.54
CA PRO A 72 -15.83 22.49 -1.85
C PRO A 72 -16.73 21.33 -2.30
N SER A 73 -17.61 20.81 -1.43
CA SER A 73 -18.37 19.58 -1.67
C SER A 73 -19.26 19.70 -2.89
N GLY A 74 -19.99 20.81 -3.02
CA GLY A 74 -20.87 21.03 -4.17
C GLY A 74 -20.13 21.02 -5.51
N ARG A 75 -18.95 21.63 -5.58
CA ARG A 75 -18.13 21.67 -6.80
C ARG A 75 -17.53 20.30 -7.13
N LEU A 76 -17.04 19.59 -6.11
CA LEU A 76 -16.45 18.27 -6.30
C LEU A 76 -17.50 17.23 -6.75
N LEU A 77 -18.70 17.27 -6.17
CA LEU A 77 -19.81 16.42 -6.59
C LEU A 77 -20.31 16.75 -8.01
N ALA A 78 -20.35 18.04 -8.38
CA ALA A 78 -20.68 18.44 -9.74
C ALA A 78 -19.65 17.90 -10.75
N ALA A 79 -18.36 17.97 -10.42
CA ALA A 79 -17.30 17.37 -11.23
C ALA A 79 -17.43 15.85 -11.34
N GLY A 80 -17.68 15.15 -10.23
CA GLY A 80 -17.94 13.71 -10.24
C GLY A 80 -19.10 13.35 -11.16
N ARG A 81 -20.23 14.06 -11.05
CA ARG A 81 -21.40 13.88 -11.92
C ARG A 81 -21.08 14.10 -13.39
N GLY A 82 -20.45 15.22 -13.72
CA GLY A 82 -20.10 15.56 -15.10
C GLY A 82 -19.17 14.52 -15.73
N VAL A 83 -18.23 13.99 -14.96
CA VAL A 83 -17.34 12.90 -15.39
C VAL A 83 -18.11 11.61 -15.67
N LEU A 84 -18.96 11.15 -14.73
CA LEU A 84 -19.74 9.93 -14.93
C LEU A 84 -20.67 10.03 -16.16
N GLU A 85 -21.35 11.16 -16.31
CA GLU A 85 -22.25 11.40 -17.45
C GLU A 85 -21.49 11.50 -18.77
N GLY A 86 -20.38 12.25 -18.81
CA GLY A 86 -19.57 12.40 -20.01
C GLY A 86 -18.90 11.10 -20.45
N MET A 87 -18.46 10.27 -19.49
CA MET A 87 -17.94 8.93 -19.78
C MET A 87 -18.98 8.01 -20.43
N ARG A 88 -20.22 8.02 -19.93
CA ARG A 88 -21.33 7.24 -20.49
C ARG A 88 -21.65 7.67 -21.91
N GLU A 89 -21.69 8.97 -22.16
CA GLU A 89 -21.92 9.51 -23.50
C GLU A 89 -20.79 9.14 -24.47
N ALA A 90 -19.53 9.16 -24.01
CA ALA A 90 -18.37 8.76 -24.81
C ALA A 90 -18.20 7.24 -24.96
N GLY A 91 -18.96 6.43 -24.21
CA GLY A 91 -18.83 4.97 -24.19
C GLY A 91 -17.56 4.46 -23.48
N VAL A 92 -16.97 5.24 -22.58
CA VAL A 92 -15.76 4.88 -21.82
C VAL A 92 -16.16 4.33 -20.45
N ARG A 93 -15.64 3.17 -20.08
CA ARG A 93 -16.00 2.49 -18.81
C ARG A 93 -14.98 2.60 -17.69
N ARG A 94 -13.68 2.60 -18.01
CA ARG A 94 -12.62 2.56 -16.99
C ARG A 94 -12.43 3.93 -16.35
N LEU A 95 -12.68 4.02 -15.05
CA LEU A 95 -12.53 5.24 -14.25
C LEU A 95 -11.57 5.00 -13.09
N VAL A 96 -10.56 5.84 -12.92
CA VAL A 96 -9.73 5.86 -11.69
C VAL A 96 -9.78 7.24 -11.06
N ILE A 97 -10.09 7.31 -9.78
CA ILE A 97 -10.28 8.59 -9.07
C ILE A 97 -9.22 8.73 -7.98
N VAL A 98 -8.54 9.87 -7.96
CA VAL A 98 -7.70 10.29 -6.82
C VAL A 98 -8.62 10.69 -5.68
N GLY A 99 -8.54 9.93 -4.59
CA GLY A 99 -9.39 10.10 -3.43
C GLY A 99 -8.85 11.04 -2.35
N GLY A 100 -9.37 10.89 -1.15
CA GLY A 100 -8.88 11.56 0.06
C GLY A 100 -8.69 10.59 1.22
N ALA A 101 -7.67 10.83 2.05
CA ALA A 101 -7.34 10.00 3.21
C ALA A 101 -8.43 10.03 4.29
N GLY A 102 -9.16 11.14 4.41
CA GLY A 102 -10.13 11.36 5.49
C GLY A 102 -11.26 10.32 5.58
N SER A 103 -11.60 9.65 4.47
CA SER A 103 -12.63 8.61 4.45
C SER A 103 -12.13 7.22 4.87
N LEU A 104 -10.82 7.01 4.97
CA LEU A 104 -10.22 5.73 5.38
C LEU A 104 -10.54 5.42 6.84
N GLU A 105 -10.69 4.14 7.17
CA GLU A 105 -10.94 3.70 8.55
C GLU A 105 -9.65 3.72 9.38
N ALA A 106 -9.60 4.57 10.40
CA ALA A 106 -8.52 4.59 11.38
C ALA A 106 -8.72 3.51 12.47
N ALA A 107 -9.97 3.14 12.73
CA ALA A 107 -10.38 2.04 13.58
C ALA A 107 -11.71 1.46 13.06
N PRO A 108 -12.15 0.26 13.47
CA PRO A 108 -13.40 -0.32 13.01
C PRO A 108 -14.59 0.64 13.15
N GLY A 109 -15.17 1.04 12.02
CA GLY A 109 -16.31 1.98 11.97
C GLY A 109 -15.98 3.45 12.24
N VAL A 110 -14.70 3.82 12.38
CA VAL A 110 -14.26 5.21 12.63
C VAL A 110 -13.38 5.68 11.47
N ARG A 111 -13.89 6.65 10.69
CA ARG A 111 -13.12 7.27 9.61
C ARG A 111 -12.07 8.22 10.18
N LEU A 112 -10.97 8.41 9.46
CA LEU A 112 -9.87 9.31 9.85
C LEU A 112 -10.38 10.73 10.13
N VAL A 113 -11.30 11.25 9.31
CA VAL A 113 -11.89 12.59 9.50
C VAL A 113 -12.71 12.74 10.80
N ASP A 114 -13.23 11.62 11.32
CA ASP A 114 -14.04 11.59 12.55
C ASP A 114 -13.18 11.35 13.80
N THR A 115 -11.87 11.16 13.65
CA THR A 115 -10.97 10.95 14.80
C THR A 115 -10.75 12.23 15.61
N PRO A 116 -10.59 12.12 16.95
CA PRO A 116 -10.13 13.23 17.77
C PRO A 116 -8.77 13.74 17.27
N GLY A 117 -8.63 15.06 17.12
CA GLY A 117 -7.38 15.68 16.68
C GLY A 117 -7.18 15.72 15.16
N PHE A 118 -8.16 15.30 14.35
CA PHE A 118 -8.11 15.51 12.91
C PHE A 118 -7.99 17.03 12.60
N PRO A 119 -6.99 17.47 11.79
CA PRO A 119 -6.76 18.90 11.57
C PRO A 119 -7.93 19.59 10.87
N ASP A 120 -8.49 20.64 11.49
CA ASP A 120 -9.65 21.34 10.95
C ASP A 120 -9.41 21.96 9.56
N LEU A 121 -8.17 22.34 9.25
CA LEU A 121 -7.76 22.85 7.95
C LEU A 121 -8.08 21.87 6.80
N TYR A 122 -8.06 20.56 7.06
CA TYR A 122 -8.33 19.53 6.05
C TYR A 122 -9.76 18.97 6.14
N ARG A 123 -10.56 19.37 7.14
CA ARG A 123 -11.85 18.73 7.44
C ARG A 123 -12.85 18.88 6.31
N ALA A 124 -12.97 20.08 5.74
CA ALA A 124 -13.88 20.34 4.63
C ALA A 124 -13.49 19.50 3.39
N GLU A 125 -12.21 19.51 3.00
CA GLU A 125 -11.67 18.70 1.89
C GLU A 125 -11.93 17.20 2.10
N ALA A 126 -11.65 16.69 3.30
CA ALA A 126 -11.85 15.30 3.67
C ALA A 126 -13.33 14.87 3.56
N LEU A 127 -14.24 15.70 4.06
CA LEU A 127 -15.68 15.45 3.97
C LEU A 127 -16.18 15.52 2.52
N SER A 128 -15.67 16.44 1.71
CA SER A 128 -16.01 16.50 0.28
C SER A 128 -15.57 15.25 -0.46
N GLN A 129 -14.35 14.77 -0.23
CA GLN A 129 -13.88 13.53 -0.86
C GLN A 129 -14.67 12.31 -0.39
N ALA A 130 -15.04 12.25 0.90
CA ALA A 130 -15.92 11.21 1.41
C ALA A 130 -17.29 11.21 0.70
N ALA A 131 -17.88 12.39 0.52
CA ALA A 131 -19.15 12.54 -0.21
C ALA A 131 -19.02 12.13 -1.69
N LEU A 132 -17.89 12.44 -2.36
CA LEU A 132 -17.63 11.97 -3.72
C LEU A 132 -17.51 10.45 -3.80
N LEU A 133 -16.84 9.81 -2.83
CA LEU A 133 -16.74 8.35 -2.77
C LEU A 133 -18.13 7.70 -2.64
N ASP A 134 -18.97 8.22 -1.75
CA ASP A 134 -20.34 7.71 -1.56
C ASP A 134 -21.17 7.89 -2.83
N PHE A 135 -21.07 9.07 -3.47
CA PHE A 135 -21.70 9.33 -4.76
C PHE A 135 -21.25 8.34 -5.86
N VAL A 136 -19.95 8.05 -5.96
CA VAL A 136 -19.42 7.10 -6.96
C VAL A 136 -19.91 5.68 -6.69
N ARG A 137 -19.91 5.25 -5.41
CA ARG A 137 -20.44 3.94 -5.01
C ARG A 137 -21.90 3.75 -5.42
N GLU A 138 -22.71 4.80 -5.25
CA GLU A 138 -24.14 4.77 -5.58
C GLU A 138 -24.40 4.87 -7.08
N GLN A 139 -23.64 5.71 -7.79
CA GLN A 139 -24.00 6.18 -9.12
C GLN A 139 -23.18 5.54 -10.24
N ALA A 140 -22.06 4.86 -9.96
CA ALA A 140 -21.15 4.35 -10.99
C ALA A 140 -21.17 2.82 -11.14
N GLY A 141 -22.24 2.14 -10.73
CA GLY A 141 -22.34 0.67 -10.79
C GLY A 141 -22.23 0.06 -12.21
N ASP A 142 -22.40 0.88 -13.24
CA ASP A 142 -22.24 0.54 -14.66
C ASP A 142 -20.81 0.78 -15.20
N LEU A 143 -19.92 1.39 -14.42
CA LEU A 143 -18.55 1.71 -14.80
C LEU A 143 -17.52 0.83 -14.07
N ASP A 144 -16.36 0.67 -14.69
CA ASP A 144 -15.22 -0.05 -14.11
C ASP A 144 -14.39 0.92 -13.25
N TRP A 145 -14.97 1.39 -12.15
CA TRP A 145 -14.38 2.44 -11.32
C TRP A 145 -13.46 1.89 -10.22
N THR A 146 -12.37 2.61 -9.94
CA THR A 146 -11.55 2.42 -8.73
C THR A 146 -11.32 3.77 -8.06
N TYR A 147 -11.52 3.84 -6.74
CA TYR A 147 -11.26 5.04 -5.96
C TYR A 147 -9.99 4.85 -5.13
N VAL A 148 -8.93 5.59 -5.43
CA VAL A 148 -7.60 5.41 -4.82
C VAL A 148 -7.39 6.49 -3.76
N SER A 149 -7.73 6.21 -2.51
CA SER A 149 -7.47 7.14 -1.41
C SER A 149 -5.96 7.17 -1.11
N PRO A 150 -5.32 8.35 -1.06
CA PRO A 150 -3.95 8.45 -0.57
C PRO A 150 -3.88 8.18 0.94
N PRO A 151 -2.69 7.90 1.48
CA PRO A 151 -2.45 7.90 2.92
C PRO A 151 -2.56 9.32 3.50
N ALA A 152 -2.45 9.45 4.83
CA ALA A 152 -2.66 10.73 5.51
C ALA A 152 -1.69 11.82 5.02
N GLU A 153 -0.46 11.44 4.66
CA GLU A 153 0.55 12.32 4.09
C GLU A 153 0.94 11.86 2.68
N ILE A 154 0.90 12.80 1.73
CA ILE A 154 1.39 12.58 0.36
C ILE A 154 2.13 13.84 -0.08
N LEU A 155 3.43 13.68 -0.31
CA LEU A 155 4.35 14.77 -0.66
C LEU A 155 5.27 14.32 -1.80
N PRO A 156 5.84 15.25 -2.60
CA PRO A 156 6.93 14.94 -3.50
C PRO A 156 8.06 14.20 -2.80
N GLY A 157 8.56 13.12 -3.42
CA GLY A 157 9.61 12.29 -2.88
C GLY A 157 10.26 11.41 -3.94
N GLU A 158 10.81 10.29 -3.51
CA GLU A 158 11.48 9.32 -4.38
C GLU A 158 10.46 8.41 -5.08
N ARG A 159 10.71 8.06 -6.34
CA ARG A 159 10.00 7.03 -7.09
C ARG A 159 10.71 5.69 -6.88
N THR A 160 10.24 4.89 -5.94
CA THR A 160 10.81 3.56 -5.66
C THR A 160 10.15 2.47 -6.49
N GLY A 161 8.88 2.62 -6.82
CA GLY A 161 8.05 1.57 -7.42
C GLY A 161 7.42 0.62 -6.41
N ASP A 162 7.80 0.72 -5.12
CA ASP A 162 7.34 -0.16 -4.06
C ASP A 162 6.27 0.51 -3.20
N TYR A 163 5.14 -0.17 -3.02
CA TYR A 163 4.06 0.32 -2.17
C TYR A 163 3.28 -0.84 -1.56
N ARG A 164 2.59 -0.58 -0.45
CA ARG A 164 1.61 -1.49 0.12
C ARG A 164 0.24 -1.12 -0.38
N LEU A 165 -0.54 -2.12 -0.77
CA LEU A 165 -1.93 -1.97 -1.17
C LEU A 165 -2.86 -2.31 0.02
N GLY A 166 -3.87 -1.49 0.21
CA GLY A 166 -4.93 -1.71 1.20
C GLY A 166 -6.29 -1.47 0.60
N GLY A 167 -7.33 -1.84 1.35
CA GLY A 167 -8.71 -1.52 1.01
C GLY A 167 -9.18 -0.26 1.70
N ASP A 168 -10.11 -0.45 2.64
CA ASP A 168 -10.83 0.63 3.32
C ASP A 168 -10.11 1.21 4.54
N ARG A 169 -9.08 0.52 5.04
CA ARG A 169 -8.37 0.86 6.28
C ARG A 169 -7.17 1.75 6.01
N LEU A 170 -6.93 2.71 6.89
CA LEU A 170 -5.72 3.52 6.88
C LEU A 170 -4.50 2.61 7.09
N LEU A 171 -3.53 2.68 6.17
CA LEU A 171 -2.26 1.99 6.31
C LEU A 171 -1.28 2.88 7.08
N THR A 172 -0.71 2.35 8.15
CA THR A 172 0.36 2.98 8.91
C THR A 172 1.62 2.13 8.90
N ASP A 173 2.76 2.76 9.17
CA ASP A 173 4.01 2.10 9.53
C ASP A 173 4.06 1.79 11.05
N ALA A 174 5.21 1.31 11.51
CA ALA A 174 5.50 0.99 12.90
C ALA A 174 5.36 2.19 13.86
N GLY A 175 5.71 3.38 13.38
CA GLY A 175 5.64 4.64 14.12
C GLY A 175 4.27 5.30 14.08
N GLY A 176 3.27 4.66 13.44
CA GLY A 176 1.95 5.23 13.21
C GLY A 176 1.91 6.25 12.06
N GLY A 177 3.00 6.41 11.32
CA GLY A 177 3.06 7.26 10.13
C GLY A 177 2.25 6.66 8.99
N SER A 178 1.49 7.49 8.27
CA SER A 178 0.75 7.07 7.07
C SER A 178 1.16 7.97 5.92
N ALA A 179 2.12 7.50 5.13
CA ALA A 179 2.75 8.33 4.09
C ALA A 179 3.03 7.54 2.81
N ILE A 180 3.11 8.25 1.69
CA ILE A 180 3.66 7.78 0.41
C ILE A 180 4.25 8.98 -0.35
N SER A 181 5.26 8.74 -1.19
CA SER A 181 5.66 9.76 -2.17
C SER A 181 4.56 9.93 -3.22
N ALA A 182 4.41 11.14 -3.74
CA ALA A 182 3.45 11.39 -4.81
C ALA A 182 3.82 10.64 -6.10
N GLU A 183 5.11 10.31 -6.27
CA GLU A 183 5.66 9.51 -7.34
C GLU A 183 5.22 8.04 -7.22
N ASP A 184 5.37 7.40 -6.04
CA ASP A 184 4.93 6.02 -5.83
C ASP A 184 3.39 5.90 -5.79
N TYR A 185 2.68 6.94 -5.36
CA TYR A 185 1.23 7.01 -5.52
C TYR A 185 0.82 6.99 -7.00
N ALA A 186 1.56 7.70 -7.87
CA ALA A 186 1.32 7.68 -9.30
C ALA A 186 1.59 6.30 -9.91
N VAL A 187 2.70 5.63 -9.51
CA VAL A 187 3.00 4.23 -9.87
C VAL A 187 1.80 3.35 -9.56
N ALA A 188 1.35 3.34 -8.29
CA ALA A 188 0.27 2.46 -7.87
C ALA A 188 -1.07 2.75 -8.57
N LEU A 189 -1.36 4.03 -8.84
CA LEU A 189 -2.56 4.42 -9.56
C LEU A 189 -2.53 3.94 -11.03
N VAL A 190 -1.37 4.02 -11.68
CA VAL A 190 -1.19 3.54 -13.06
C VAL A 190 -1.19 2.00 -13.10
N ASP A 191 -0.62 1.31 -12.11
CA ASP A 191 -0.72 -0.15 -11.97
C ASP A 191 -2.18 -0.61 -11.84
N GLU A 192 -2.98 0.10 -11.04
CA GLU A 192 -4.41 -0.18 -10.92
C GLU A 192 -5.15 0.16 -12.22
N LEU A 193 -4.81 1.25 -12.91
CA LEU A 193 -5.39 1.62 -14.20
C LEU A 193 -5.22 0.50 -15.23
N GLU A 194 -4.00 -0.04 -15.35
CA GLU A 194 -3.63 -1.10 -16.27
C GLU A 194 -4.29 -2.44 -15.92
N THR A 195 -4.27 -2.81 -14.62
CA THR A 195 -4.68 -4.16 -14.21
C THR A 195 -6.16 -4.30 -13.87
N GLY A 196 -6.83 -3.21 -13.46
CA GLY A 196 -8.26 -3.20 -13.13
C GLY A 196 -8.66 -4.15 -11.99
N ARG A 197 -7.69 -4.57 -11.16
CA ARG A 197 -7.87 -5.58 -10.09
C ARG A 197 -8.85 -5.13 -9.02
N SER A 198 -9.04 -3.83 -8.86
CA SER A 198 -9.87 -3.24 -7.81
C SER A 198 -11.11 -2.53 -8.34
N THR A 199 -11.68 -3.05 -9.43
CA THR A 199 -12.94 -2.54 -9.98
C THR A 199 -14.08 -2.62 -8.95
N GLY A 200 -14.89 -1.55 -8.89
CA GLY A 200 -16.08 -1.44 -8.06
C GLY A 200 -15.82 -1.16 -6.58
N ARG A 201 -14.58 -0.77 -6.20
CA ARG A 201 -14.22 -0.54 -4.80
C ARG A 201 -13.20 0.59 -4.61
N ARG A 202 -13.03 0.98 -3.35
CA ARG A 202 -11.92 1.83 -2.91
C ARG A 202 -10.70 0.97 -2.58
N ILE A 203 -9.52 1.51 -2.87
CA ILE A 203 -8.24 1.06 -2.35
C ILE A 203 -7.49 2.23 -1.70
N THR A 204 -6.47 1.90 -0.91
CA THR A 204 -5.47 2.86 -0.44
C THR A 204 -4.08 2.33 -0.72
N VAL A 205 -3.11 3.23 -0.74
CA VAL A 205 -1.69 2.86 -0.80
C VAL A 205 -0.88 3.56 0.26
N ALA A 206 0.25 2.96 0.63
CA ALA A 206 1.23 3.56 1.51
C ALA A 206 2.63 3.11 1.11
N ARG A 207 3.65 3.85 1.56
CA ARG A 207 5.04 3.46 1.39
C ARG A 207 5.28 2.03 1.87
N ALA A 208 6.02 1.26 1.07
CA ALA A 208 6.61 0.02 1.51
C ALA A 208 7.89 0.33 2.30
N ASP A 209 8.01 -0.19 3.52
CA ASP A 209 9.23 -0.06 4.32
C ASP A 209 10.01 -1.37 4.32
N LEU A 210 10.39 -1.80 3.12
CA LEU A 210 11.05 -3.08 2.90
C LEU A 210 12.39 -3.18 3.66
N ALA A 211 13.12 -2.07 3.76
CA ALA A 211 14.39 -2.02 4.49
C ALA A 211 14.18 -2.21 6.00
N SER A 212 13.20 -1.52 6.62
CA SER A 212 12.90 -1.74 8.04
C SER A 212 12.32 -3.13 8.30
N ASN A 213 11.50 -3.68 7.39
CA ASN A 213 11.01 -5.05 7.51
C ASN A 213 12.17 -6.05 7.56
N LYS A 214 13.16 -5.90 6.67
CA LYS A 214 14.39 -6.70 6.67
C LYS A 214 15.16 -6.56 7.99
N ALA A 215 15.40 -5.33 8.43
CA ALA A 215 16.13 -5.06 9.67
C ALA A 215 15.41 -5.64 10.91
N LEU A 216 14.07 -5.56 10.95
CA LEU A 216 13.24 -6.14 12.02
C LEU A 216 13.43 -7.66 12.11
N VAL A 217 13.39 -8.37 10.97
CA VAL A 217 13.57 -9.81 10.92
C VAL A 217 15.00 -10.22 11.26
N GLU A 218 16.00 -9.50 10.78
CA GLU A 218 17.40 -9.72 11.17
C GLU A 218 17.60 -9.53 12.67
N GLU A 219 17.00 -8.49 13.25
CA GLU A 219 17.07 -8.24 14.68
C GLU A 219 16.40 -9.36 15.48
N PHE A 220 15.19 -9.77 15.08
CA PHE A 220 14.48 -10.87 15.73
C PHE A 220 15.30 -12.16 15.66
N CYS A 221 15.80 -12.53 14.48
CA CYS A 221 16.58 -13.74 14.31
C CYS A 221 17.84 -13.72 15.17
N ARG A 222 18.53 -12.59 15.25
CA ARG A 222 19.69 -12.42 16.12
C ARG A 222 19.31 -12.57 17.60
N ALA A 223 18.32 -11.82 18.07
CA ALA A 223 17.90 -11.82 19.47
C ALA A 223 17.39 -13.21 19.91
N PHE A 224 16.49 -13.80 19.13
CA PHE A 224 15.83 -15.06 19.45
C PHE A 224 16.75 -16.27 19.26
N TYR A 225 17.35 -16.42 18.07
CA TYR A 225 18.10 -17.63 17.74
C TYR A 225 19.55 -17.60 18.18
N ASN A 226 20.20 -16.44 18.22
CA ASN A 226 21.65 -16.39 18.45
C ASN A 226 21.96 -15.93 19.88
N ASP A 227 21.44 -14.77 20.28
CA ASP A 227 21.70 -14.18 21.60
C ASP A 227 20.88 -14.85 22.71
N LYS A 228 19.80 -15.55 22.34
CA LYS A 228 18.81 -16.16 23.26
C LYS A 228 18.19 -15.13 24.22
N ASP A 229 18.10 -13.88 23.77
CA ASP A 229 17.45 -12.77 24.46
C ASP A 229 15.96 -12.77 24.11
N PHE A 230 15.21 -13.64 24.80
CA PHE A 230 13.79 -13.83 24.54
C PHE A 230 12.93 -12.64 24.99
N ASP A 231 13.42 -11.86 25.96
CA ASP A 231 12.74 -10.64 26.39
C ASP A 231 12.81 -9.58 25.28
N ARG A 232 14.00 -9.39 24.67
CA ARG A 232 14.12 -8.53 23.49
C ARG A 232 13.30 -9.07 22.32
N ALA A 233 13.41 -10.35 22.00
CA ALA A 233 12.69 -10.96 20.89
C ALA A 233 11.16 -10.79 21.04
N ARG A 234 10.61 -10.92 22.25
CA ARG A 234 9.18 -10.71 22.54
C ARG A 234 8.69 -9.31 22.18
N THR A 235 9.53 -8.28 22.34
CA THR A 235 9.15 -6.88 22.00
C THR A 235 8.95 -6.66 20.51
N LEU A 236 9.51 -7.53 19.66
CA LEU A 236 9.45 -7.44 18.20
C LEU A 236 8.23 -8.17 17.62
N LEU A 237 7.52 -8.96 18.43
CA LEU A 237 6.35 -9.74 18.01
C LEU A 237 5.05 -8.98 18.31
N THR A 238 4.02 -9.19 17.48
CA THR A 238 2.65 -8.79 17.84
C THR A 238 2.13 -9.64 19.00
N ASP A 239 1.10 -9.14 19.67
CA ASP A 239 0.50 -9.84 20.80
C ASP A 239 -0.30 -11.07 20.38
N ASP A 240 -0.77 -11.08 19.13
CA ASP A 240 -1.46 -12.19 18.46
C ASP A 240 -0.53 -13.00 17.54
N PHE A 241 0.79 -12.92 17.73
CA PHE A 241 1.77 -13.58 16.87
C PHE A 241 1.50 -15.08 16.72
N ALA A 242 1.46 -15.55 15.47
CA ALA A 242 1.27 -16.95 15.14
C ALA A 242 2.57 -17.59 14.61
N ASN A 243 2.91 -18.75 15.17
CA ASN A 243 4.05 -19.54 14.72
C ASN A 243 3.56 -20.89 14.20
N HIS A 244 3.90 -21.18 12.95
CA HIS A 244 3.47 -22.38 12.25
C HIS A 244 4.50 -23.51 12.32
N HIS A 245 5.64 -23.30 13.00
CA HIS A 245 6.61 -24.36 13.22
C HIS A 245 5.94 -25.56 13.94
N PRO A 246 6.14 -26.80 13.46
CA PRO A 246 5.57 -27.99 14.09
C PRO A 246 5.86 -28.06 15.60
N GLY A 247 4.80 -28.06 16.41
CA GLY A 247 4.92 -28.15 17.88
C GLY A 247 5.27 -26.84 18.59
N ALA A 248 5.29 -25.69 17.91
CA ALA A 248 5.52 -24.40 18.55
C ALA A 248 4.39 -23.98 19.50
N GLY A 249 3.16 -24.41 19.23
CA GLY A 249 1.96 -23.96 19.94
C GLY A 249 1.55 -22.54 19.53
N THR A 250 0.59 -21.96 20.26
CA THR A 250 0.01 -20.65 19.93
C THR A 250 0.66 -19.53 20.74
N GLY A 251 1.12 -18.48 20.05
CA GLY A 251 1.61 -17.25 20.67
C GLY A 251 3.12 -17.18 20.91
N PRO A 252 3.63 -15.99 21.26
CA PRO A 252 5.04 -15.75 21.56
C PRO A 252 5.60 -16.65 22.67
N GLU A 253 4.87 -16.83 23.76
CA GLU A 253 5.36 -17.55 24.94
C GLU A 253 5.49 -19.06 24.66
N ALA A 254 4.55 -19.63 23.91
CA ALA A 254 4.64 -21.02 23.45
C ALA A 254 5.81 -21.23 22.48
N THR A 255 6.06 -20.25 21.61
CA THR A 255 7.22 -20.24 20.70
C THR A 255 8.55 -20.24 21.44
N VAL A 256 8.70 -19.40 22.47
CA VAL A 256 9.92 -19.39 23.30
C VAL A 256 10.10 -20.73 24.01
N LYS A 257 9.03 -21.26 24.61
CA LYS A 257 9.07 -22.53 25.34
C LYS A 257 9.49 -23.69 24.42
N SER A 258 8.82 -23.84 23.29
CA SER A 258 9.09 -24.90 22.32
C SER A 258 10.51 -24.80 21.78
N PHE A 259 11.00 -23.60 21.44
CA PHE A 259 12.37 -23.43 20.98
C PHE A 259 13.42 -23.80 22.04
N ARG A 260 13.18 -23.47 23.32
CA ARG A 260 14.07 -23.90 24.41
C ARG A 260 14.15 -25.42 24.51
N GLU A 261 12.99 -26.07 24.57
CA GLU A 261 12.88 -27.53 24.74
C GLU A 261 13.44 -28.30 23.54
N GLN A 262 13.20 -27.82 22.32
CA GLN A 262 13.56 -28.53 21.09
C GLN A 262 14.98 -28.21 20.60
N ALA A 263 15.46 -26.99 20.86
CA ALA A 263 16.72 -26.49 20.30
C ALA A 263 17.65 -25.90 21.36
N ALA A 264 17.33 -24.76 21.96
CA ALA A 264 18.32 -23.96 22.68
C ALA A 264 18.97 -24.69 23.89
N ASP A 265 18.19 -25.47 24.64
CA ASP A 265 18.70 -26.19 25.81
C ASP A 265 19.45 -27.48 25.41
N ARG A 266 19.06 -28.09 24.28
CA ARG A 266 19.69 -29.31 23.74
C ARG A 266 20.97 -29.01 22.96
N PHE A 267 21.00 -27.88 22.27
CA PHE A 267 22.09 -27.44 21.40
C PHE A 267 22.49 -26.01 21.78
N PRO A 268 23.31 -25.82 22.84
CA PRO A 268 23.74 -24.48 23.27
C PRO A 268 24.50 -23.71 22.18
N ALA A 269 25.13 -24.42 21.25
CA ALA A 269 25.82 -23.85 20.09
C ALA A 269 24.86 -23.54 18.90
N PHE A 270 23.55 -23.70 19.08
CA PHE A 270 22.56 -23.37 18.05
C PHE A 270 22.76 -21.95 17.55
N ARG A 271 22.90 -21.82 16.23
CA ARG A 271 23.02 -20.54 15.53
C ARG A 271 22.26 -20.58 14.21
N LEU A 272 21.56 -19.50 13.91
CA LEU A 272 21.00 -19.20 12.60
C LEU A 272 21.80 -18.06 11.95
N GLU A 273 22.40 -18.32 10.79
CA GLU A 273 23.07 -17.32 9.97
C GLU A 273 22.23 -17.04 8.71
N ILE A 274 21.65 -15.84 8.63
CA ILE A 274 20.92 -15.41 7.43
C ILE A 274 21.92 -15.19 6.29
N ARG A 275 21.75 -15.94 5.19
CA ARG A 275 22.57 -15.87 3.98
C ARG A 275 21.93 -15.02 2.89
N ARG A 276 20.60 -15.07 2.77
CA ARG A 276 19.82 -14.22 1.87
C ARG A 276 18.58 -13.71 2.58
N LEU A 277 18.16 -12.52 2.17
CA LEU A 277 17.02 -11.82 2.74
C LEU A 277 16.30 -11.01 1.65
N VAL A 278 15.03 -11.32 1.44
CA VAL A 278 14.15 -10.64 0.47
C VAL A 278 12.92 -10.14 1.21
N ALA A 279 12.42 -8.96 0.84
CA ALA A 279 11.18 -8.42 1.38
C ALA A 279 10.30 -7.98 0.23
N GLU A 280 9.01 -8.26 0.35
CA GLU A 280 7.98 -7.90 -0.61
C GLU A 280 6.70 -7.63 0.19
N GLU A 281 6.03 -6.52 -0.09
CA GLU A 281 4.85 -6.05 0.65
C GLU A 281 5.07 -6.05 2.18
N ASP A 282 4.31 -6.87 2.91
CA ASP A 282 4.38 -7.06 4.35
C ASP A 282 5.12 -8.34 4.76
N HIS A 283 5.82 -8.99 3.82
CA HIS A 283 6.52 -10.25 4.06
C HIS A 283 8.04 -10.11 3.89
N VAL A 284 8.76 -10.97 4.61
CA VAL A 284 10.21 -11.14 4.50
C VAL A 284 10.51 -12.63 4.41
N TRP A 285 11.40 -13.01 3.51
CA TRP A 285 11.91 -14.37 3.35
C TRP A 285 13.39 -14.41 3.72
N THR A 286 13.75 -15.31 4.64
CA THR A 286 15.12 -15.64 5.00
C THR A 286 15.51 -16.97 4.37
N TYR A 287 16.72 -17.02 3.81
CA TYR A 287 17.43 -18.28 3.57
C TYR A 287 18.60 -18.30 4.54
N GLY A 288 18.60 -19.24 5.47
CA GLY A 288 19.54 -19.27 6.59
C GLY A 288 20.24 -20.61 6.76
N LEU A 289 21.47 -20.57 7.25
CA LEU A 289 22.22 -21.74 7.67
C LEU A 289 22.02 -21.94 9.17
N VAL A 290 21.49 -23.10 9.54
CA VAL A 290 21.33 -23.54 10.93
C VAL A 290 22.48 -24.45 11.30
N THR A 291 23.20 -24.09 12.36
CA THR A 291 24.28 -24.88 12.94
C THR A 291 23.90 -25.28 14.35
N LEU A 292 23.93 -26.58 14.67
CA LEU A 292 23.62 -27.10 16.00
C LEU A 292 24.87 -27.28 16.89
N GLY A 293 26.04 -27.39 16.26
CA GLY A 293 27.33 -27.61 16.90
C GLY A 293 28.41 -27.90 15.84
N PRO A 294 29.70 -27.84 16.22
CA PRO A 294 30.81 -27.93 15.27
C PRO A 294 30.89 -29.28 14.53
N ASP A 295 30.44 -30.36 15.17
CA ASP A 295 30.55 -31.73 14.64
C ASP A 295 29.22 -32.26 14.07
N LEU A 296 28.18 -31.42 14.02
CA LEU A 296 26.88 -31.78 13.50
C LEU A 296 26.68 -31.20 12.10
N PRO A 297 26.03 -31.95 11.18
CA PRO A 297 25.75 -31.43 9.85
C PRO A 297 24.85 -30.20 9.95
N ALA A 298 25.20 -29.15 9.21
CA ALA A 298 24.36 -27.97 9.10
C ALA A 298 23.07 -28.30 8.32
N SER A 299 22.01 -27.56 8.62
CA SER A 299 20.77 -27.56 7.85
C SER A 299 20.51 -26.18 7.29
N VAL A 300 19.73 -26.12 6.22
CA VAL A 300 19.21 -24.87 5.69
C VAL A 300 17.78 -24.68 6.19
N SER A 301 17.43 -23.46 6.56
CA SER A 301 16.05 -23.04 6.77
C SER A 301 15.67 -22.00 5.73
N VAL A 302 14.44 -22.12 5.22
CA VAL A 302 13.74 -21.00 4.62
C VAL A 302 12.63 -20.59 5.57
N ASP A 303 12.69 -19.36 6.06
CA ASP A 303 11.67 -18.82 6.96
C ASP A 303 10.95 -17.66 6.26
N ILE A 304 9.64 -17.59 6.49
CA ILE A 304 8.73 -16.59 5.96
C ILE A 304 8.14 -15.85 7.15
N TRP A 305 8.25 -14.52 7.13
CA TRP A 305 7.82 -13.65 8.21
C TRP A 305 6.80 -12.67 7.68
N ARG A 306 5.63 -12.56 8.33
CA ARG A 306 4.66 -11.49 8.04
C ARG A 306 4.79 -10.39 9.09
N ILE A 307 4.78 -9.15 8.64
CA ILE A 307 4.90 -7.95 9.47
C ILE A 307 3.54 -7.26 9.54
N ASP A 308 3.05 -6.98 10.74
CA ASP A 308 1.91 -6.07 10.96
C ASP A 308 2.35 -4.90 11.84
N ARG A 309 2.13 -3.68 11.34
CA ARG A 309 2.45 -2.41 12.04
C ARG A 309 3.85 -2.41 12.67
N GLY A 310 4.85 -2.87 11.92
CA GLY A 310 6.26 -2.86 12.35
C GLY A 310 6.64 -3.91 13.38
N ARG A 311 5.78 -4.90 13.62
CA ARG A 311 6.06 -6.07 14.46
C ARG A 311 5.84 -7.35 13.66
N ILE A 312 6.56 -8.41 13.99
CA ILE A 312 6.38 -9.71 13.36
C ILE A 312 5.08 -10.31 13.89
N ALA A 313 4.15 -10.56 12.99
CA ALA A 313 2.83 -11.07 13.30
C ALA A 313 2.68 -12.56 13.00
N GLU A 314 3.53 -13.09 12.12
CA GLU A 314 3.41 -14.49 11.71
C GLU A 314 4.74 -15.05 11.21
N HIS A 315 4.95 -16.35 11.45
CA HIS A 315 6.15 -17.07 11.05
C HIS A 315 5.82 -18.46 10.52
N TRP A 316 6.41 -18.81 9.37
CA TRP A 316 6.47 -20.16 8.82
C TRP A 316 7.90 -20.52 8.51
N ASP A 317 8.25 -21.79 8.63
CA ASP A 317 9.56 -22.30 8.24
C ASP A 317 9.48 -23.65 7.53
N VAL A 318 10.48 -23.89 6.68
CA VAL A 318 10.77 -25.20 6.11
C VAL A 318 12.28 -25.43 6.19
N GLY A 319 12.66 -26.51 6.89
CA GLY A 319 14.04 -26.94 7.03
C GLY A 319 14.39 -28.11 6.11
N GLN A 320 15.62 -28.12 5.58
CA GLN A 320 16.20 -29.27 4.88
C GLN A 320 17.62 -29.51 5.37
N GLN A 321 17.97 -30.78 5.62
CA GLN A 321 19.35 -31.16 5.92
C GLN A 321 20.22 -30.97 4.67
N VAL A 322 21.40 -30.38 4.83
CA VAL A 322 22.35 -30.20 3.73
C VAL A 322 22.97 -31.55 3.36
N ALA A 323 22.92 -31.92 2.08
CA ALA A 323 23.56 -33.14 1.60
C ALA A 323 25.09 -33.03 1.73
N GLN A 324 25.74 -34.16 2.02
CA GLN A 324 27.20 -34.23 1.98
C GLN A 324 27.69 -33.75 0.61
N ASP A 325 28.75 -32.93 0.60
CA ASP A 325 29.40 -32.33 -0.59
C ASP A 325 28.68 -31.15 -1.28
N THR A 326 27.67 -30.55 -0.65
CA THR A 326 26.99 -29.35 -1.18
C THR A 326 27.75 -28.06 -0.81
N VAL A 327 28.03 -27.20 -1.80
CA VAL A 327 28.52 -25.82 -1.57
C VAL A 327 27.31 -24.89 -1.45
N LEU A 328 27.14 -24.26 -0.29
CA LEU A 328 26.10 -23.26 -0.05
C LEU A 328 26.59 -21.87 -0.48
N LEU A 329 25.80 -21.17 -1.30
CA LEU A 329 26.08 -19.82 -1.83
C LEU A 329 25.35 -18.70 -1.09
#